data_AF-A0A165XH09-F1
#
_entry.id   AF-A0A165XH09-F1
#
_cell.length_a   1.000
_cell.length_b   1.000
_cell.length_c   1.000
_cell.angle_alpha   90.00
_cell.angle_beta   90.00
_cell.angle_gamma   90.00
#
_symmetry.space_group_name_H-M   'P 1'
#
loop_
_entity.id
_entity.type
_entity.pdbx_description
1 polymer ?
#
loop_
_entity_poly.entity_id
_entity_poly.type
_entity_poly.pdbx_seq_one_letter_code
_entity_poly.pdbx_strand_id
1 'polypeptide(L)'
;MKWLKRAIQAAIKEYHIFWVAEPRMDPKIGLSRCHPDGLGIPPETEAAHLTHLLEPYATRCKLSILEFTEKYNDGVLKAAKLDEYFLHDRAVRESGYVTTHRFEKRCARFATVDLQALLYKYGVDIGTQTRRRIPSRQKYAFWSYYKDRNDM
;
A
#
# COMPACT_ATOMS: atom_id res chain seq x y z
N MET A 1 14.01 -28.47 -2.61
CA MET A 1 13.20 -27.79 -1.56
C MET A 1 13.69 -26.41 -1.09
N LYS A 2 14.89 -25.91 -1.44
CA LYS A 2 15.40 -24.59 -0.99
C LYS A 2 14.56 -23.40 -1.48
N TRP A 3 14.02 -23.47 -2.70
CA TRP A 3 13.16 -22.42 -3.27
C TRP A 3 11.91 -22.17 -2.42
N LEU A 4 11.15 -23.22 -2.11
CA LEU A 4 9.91 -23.10 -1.33
C LEU A 4 10.16 -22.52 0.08
N LYS A 5 11.26 -22.89 0.74
CA LYS A 5 11.62 -22.30 2.03
C LYS A 5 11.82 -20.78 1.90
N ARG A 6 12.58 -20.32 0.90
CA ARG A 6 12.81 -18.89 0.66
C ARG A 6 11.52 -18.15 0.32
N ALA A 7 10.67 -18.74 -0.52
CA ALA A 7 9.38 -18.17 -0.90
C ALA A 7 8.48 -17.96 0.33
N ILE A 8 8.37 -18.96 1.20
CA ILE A 8 7.59 -18.83 2.44
C ILE A 8 8.20 -17.82 3.41
N GLN A 9 9.53 -17.74 3.53
CA GLN A 9 10.17 -16.72 4.36
C GLN A 9 9.90 -15.30 3.85
N ALA A 10 9.93 -15.10 2.53
CA ALA A 10 9.59 -13.82 1.91
C ALA A 10 8.10 -13.48 2.13
N ALA A 11 7.20 -14.45 1.92
CA ALA A 11 5.76 -14.25 2.13
C ALA A 11 5.42 -13.91 3.58
N ILE A 12 6.08 -14.54 4.56
CA ILE A 12 5.89 -14.21 5.99
C ILE A 12 6.37 -12.80 6.28
N LYS A 13 7.54 -12.41 5.73
CA LYS A 13 8.05 -11.05 5.89
C LYS A 13 7.07 -10.04 5.31
N GLU A 14 6.67 -10.21 4.05
CA GLU A 14 5.71 -9.34 3.35
C GLU A 14 4.38 -9.23 4.10
N TYR A 15 3.80 -10.37 4.53
CA TYR A 15 2.56 -10.39 5.28
C TYR A 15 2.62 -9.49 6.51
N HIS A 16 3.66 -9.62 7.34
CA HIS A 16 3.74 -8.89 8.61
C HIS A 16 4.20 -7.44 8.49
N ILE A 17 5.17 -7.14 7.63
CA ILE A 17 5.77 -5.80 7.59
C ILE A 17 5.13 -4.88 6.56
N PHE A 18 4.32 -5.43 5.65
CA PHE A 18 3.72 -4.67 4.56
C PHE A 18 2.20 -4.70 4.65
N TRP A 19 1.58 -5.87 4.55
CA TRP A 19 0.11 -5.97 4.50
C TRP A 19 -0.55 -5.82 5.87
N VAL A 20 0.00 -6.42 6.91
CA VAL A 20 -0.51 -6.41 8.30
C VAL A 20 0.32 -5.43 9.14
N ALA A 21 0.64 -4.28 8.55
CA ALA A 21 1.32 -3.16 9.18
C ALA A 21 0.65 -1.83 8.79
N GLU A 22 0.77 -0.82 9.64
CA GLU A 22 0.35 0.54 9.28
C GLU A 22 1.22 1.11 8.14
N PRO A 23 0.67 1.93 7.24
CA PRO A 23 -0.70 2.48 7.22
C PRO A 23 -1.75 1.59 6.54
N ARG A 24 -1.34 0.43 5.99
CA ARG A 24 -2.24 -0.48 5.24
C ARG A 24 -3.24 -1.15 6.17
N MET A 25 -2.79 -1.68 7.29
CA MET A 25 -3.65 -2.23 8.33
C MET A 25 -4.36 -1.11 9.08
N ASP A 26 -5.69 -1.18 9.14
CA ASP A 26 -6.49 -0.32 10.00
C ASP A 26 -6.56 -0.94 11.41
N PRO A 27 -5.99 -0.29 12.45
CA PRO A 27 -5.93 -0.87 13.79
C PRO A 27 -7.30 -0.99 14.46
N LYS A 28 -8.31 -0.24 14.00
CA LYS A 28 -9.65 -0.27 14.59
C LYS A 28 -10.43 -1.51 14.16
N ILE A 29 -10.32 -1.90 12.90
CA ILE A 29 -11.09 -3.02 12.33
C ILE A 29 -10.23 -4.29 12.10
N GLY A 30 -8.90 -4.17 12.18
CA GLY A 30 -7.98 -5.29 11.99
C GLY A 30 -7.90 -5.80 10.54
N LEU A 31 -8.29 -4.98 9.55
CA LEU A 31 -8.27 -5.32 8.13
C LEU A 31 -7.32 -4.40 7.37
N SER A 32 -6.71 -4.93 6.30
CA SER A 32 -5.76 -4.20 5.46
C SER A 32 -6.42 -3.49 4.28
N ARG A 33 -5.76 -2.45 3.77
CA ARG A 33 -6.20 -1.65 2.63
C ARG A 33 -5.02 -1.45 1.68
N CYS A 34 -5.31 -1.20 0.41
CA CYS A 34 -4.31 -0.67 -0.51
C CYS A 34 -4.02 0.77 -0.08
N HIS A 35 -2.91 1.01 0.61
CA HIS A 35 -2.56 2.32 1.15
C HIS A 35 -1.07 2.57 0.93
N PRO A 36 -0.66 2.74 -0.33
CA PRO A 36 0.74 2.89 -0.66
C PRO A 36 1.29 4.23 -0.19
N ASP A 37 2.52 4.16 0.29
CA ASP A 37 3.35 5.33 0.45
C ASP A 37 3.67 5.94 -0.93
N GLY A 38 4.14 7.19 -0.92
CA GLY A 38 4.48 7.93 -2.13
C GLY A 38 3.99 9.37 -2.04
N LEU A 39 4.70 10.27 -2.70
CA LEU A 39 4.42 11.70 -2.70
C LEU A 39 4.41 12.21 -4.14
N GLY A 40 3.72 13.32 -4.35
CA GLY A 40 3.66 13.97 -5.65
C GLY A 40 2.80 13.25 -6.68
N ILE A 41 2.96 13.72 -7.91
CA ILE A 41 2.26 13.22 -9.11
C ILE A 41 2.98 11.97 -9.64
N PRO A 42 2.25 10.89 -10.00
CA PRO A 42 2.87 9.69 -10.57
C PRO A 42 3.61 10.00 -11.89
N PRO A 43 4.94 9.80 -11.97
CA PRO A 43 5.73 10.20 -13.13
C PRO A 43 5.49 9.33 -14.36
N GLU A 44 4.89 8.16 -14.20
CA GLU A 44 4.59 7.22 -15.29
C GLU A 44 3.32 7.58 -16.07
N THR A 45 2.58 8.61 -15.65
CA THR A 45 1.32 9.02 -16.31
C THR A 45 1.58 9.95 -17.48
N GLU A 46 0.66 9.95 -18.46
CA GLU A 46 0.71 10.90 -19.56
C GLU A 46 0.56 12.34 -19.06
N ALA A 47 1.41 13.25 -19.56
CA ALA A 47 1.48 14.63 -19.08
C ALA A 47 0.13 15.38 -19.13
N ALA A 48 -0.73 15.07 -20.09
CA ALA A 48 -2.03 15.71 -20.25
C ALA A 48 -3.14 15.10 -19.36
N HIS A 49 -2.92 13.89 -18.81
CA HIS A 49 -3.95 13.14 -18.10
C HIS A 49 -4.46 13.88 -16.86
N LEU A 50 -3.56 14.59 -16.16
CA LEU A 50 -3.85 15.23 -14.89
C LEU A 50 -4.05 16.75 -15.00
N THR A 51 -3.96 17.33 -16.19
CA THR A 51 -4.07 18.78 -16.40
C THR A 51 -5.36 19.35 -15.81
N HIS A 52 -6.50 18.73 -16.11
CA HIS A 52 -7.82 19.16 -15.62
C HIS A 52 -7.93 19.13 -14.08
N LEU A 53 -7.20 18.24 -13.42
CA LEU A 53 -7.15 18.13 -11.97
C LEU A 53 -6.27 19.23 -11.36
N LEU A 54 -5.13 19.53 -12.00
CA LEU A 54 -4.12 20.46 -11.50
C LEU A 54 -4.45 21.93 -11.80
N GLU A 55 -5.13 22.22 -12.90
CA GLU A 55 -5.45 23.56 -13.38
C GLU A 55 -6.17 24.45 -12.34
N PRO A 56 -7.16 23.96 -11.57
CA PRO A 56 -7.78 24.75 -10.50
C PRO A 56 -6.81 25.12 -9.38
N TYR A 57 -5.80 24.30 -9.10
CA TYR A 57 -4.79 24.57 -8.08
C TYR A 57 -3.74 25.55 -8.61
N ALA A 58 -3.25 25.34 -9.83
CA ALA A 58 -2.29 26.23 -10.49
C ALA A 58 -2.84 27.66 -10.62
N THR A 59 -4.11 27.79 -11.03
CA THR A 59 -4.81 29.09 -11.16
C THR A 59 -4.89 29.84 -9.84
N ARG A 60 -5.20 29.14 -8.74
CA ARG A 60 -5.24 29.74 -7.38
C ARG A 60 -3.88 30.25 -6.92
N CYS A 61 -2.82 29.55 -7.30
CA CYS A 61 -1.44 29.94 -7.00
C CYS A 61 -0.86 30.97 -7.99
N LYS A 62 -1.60 31.34 -9.05
CA LYS A 62 -1.12 32.19 -10.16
C LYS A 62 0.17 31.66 -10.79
N LEU A 63 0.27 30.34 -10.94
CA LEU A 63 1.39 29.66 -11.59
C LEU A 63 0.91 29.00 -12.88
N SER A 64 1.84 28.76 -13.81
CA SER A 64 1.58 27.80 -14.89
C SER A 64 1.41 26.39 -14.32
N ILE A 65 0.74 25.50 -15.07
CA ILE A 65 0.57 24.09 -14.65
C ILE A 65 1.94 23.41 -14.47
N LEU A 66 2.91 23.72 -15.32
CA LEU A 66 4.26 23.17 -15.24
C LEU A 66 4.95 23.60 -13.94
N GLU A 67 5.00 24.91 -13.67
CA GLU A 67 5.61 25.43 -12.43
C GLU A 67 4.89 24.94 -11.17
N PHE A 68 3.56 24.80 -11.22
CA PHE A 68 2.79 24.22 -10.12
C PHE A 68 3.19 22.76 -9.90
N THR A 69 3.30 21.98 -10.97
CA THR A 69 3.67 20.56 -10.92
C THR A 69 5.06 20.36 -10.31
N GLU A 70 6.06 21.12 -10.77
CA GLU A 70 7.42 21.09 -10.24
C GLU A 70 7.42 21.44 -8.74
N LYS A 71 6.85 22.59 -8.37
CA LYS A 71 6.81 23.02 -6.96
C LYS A 71 6.01 22.09 -6.06
N TYR A 72 4.99 21.42 -6.58
CA TYR A 72 4.23 20.41 -5.84
C TYR A 72 5.04 19.13 -5.63
N ASN A 73 5.69 18.63 -6.68
CA ASN A 73 6.54 17.43 -6.60
C ASN A 73 7.78 17.66 -5.71
N ASP A 74 8.33 18.87 -5.70
CA ASP A 74 9.43 19.28 -4.81
C ASP A 74 8.99 19.48 -3.35
N GLY A 75 7.69 19.37 -3.06
CA GLY A 75 7.13 19.58 -1.72
C GLY A 75 7.11 21.03 -1.24
N VAL A 76 7.38 21.99 -2.13
CA VAL A 76 7.31 23.43 -1.85
C VAL A 76 5.84 23.86 -1.66
N LEU A 77 4.94 23.33 -2.50
CA LEU A 77 3.50 23.55 -2.37
C LEU A 77 2.84 22.41 -1.59
N LYS A 78 2.04 22.77 -0.59
CA LYS A 78 1.25 21.82 0.20
C LYS A 78 -0.22 21.93 -0.18
N ALA A 79 -0.82 20.82 -0.59
CA ALA A 79 -2.20 20.80 -1.03
C ALA A 79 -2.90 19.52 -0.55
N ALA A 80 -3.37 19.51 0.71
CA ALA A 80 -3.92 18.32 1.37
C ALA A 80 -5.00 17.57 0.56
N LYS A 81 -5.88 18.29 -0.16
CA LYS A 81 -6.90 17.65 -1.02
C LYS A 81 -6.30 16.96 -2.25
N LEU A 82 -5.22 17.51 -2.78
CA LEU A 82 -4.49 16.93 -3.90
C LEU A 82 -3.63 15.74 -3.42
N ASP A 83 -3.06 15.85 -2.22
CA ASP A 83 -2.37 14.74 -1.55
C ASP A 83 -3.32 13.55 -1.33
N GLU A 84 -4.54 13.80 -0.82
CA GLU A 84 -5.58 12.77 -0.65
C GLU A 84 -6.01 12.16 -1.99
N TYR A 85 -6.15 12.98 -3.03
CA TYR A 85 -6.44 12.48 -4.37
C TYR A 85 -5.35 11.50 -4.85
N PHE A 86 -4.08 11.90 -4.77
CA PHE A 86 -2.98 11.04 -5.25
C PHE A 86 -2.74 9.82 -4.38
N LEU A 87 -3.06 9.88 -3.08
CA LEU A 87 -3.12 8.69 -2.23
C LEU A 87 -4.14 7.69 -2.78
N HIS A 88 -5.35 8.16 -3.12
CA HIS A 88 -6.37 7.30 -3.70
C HIS A 88 -5.99 6.79 -5.09
N ASP A 89 -5.40 7.63 -5.95
CA ASP A 89 -4.92 7.22 -7.28
C ASP A 89 -3.88 6.09 -7.18
N ARG A 90 -2.86 6.25 -6.32
CA ARG A 90 -1.85 5.20 -6.09
C ARG A 90 -2.47 3.93 -5.50
N ALA A 91 -3.44 4.06 -4.58
CA ALA A 91 -4.13 2.89 -4.04
C ALA A 91 -4.91 2.10 -5.11
N VAL A 92 -5.52 2.78 -6.09
CA VAL A 92 -6.15 2.11 -7.24
C VAL A 92 -5.08 1.35 -8.04
N ARG A 93 -3.89 1.92 -8.23
CA ARG A 93 -2.74 1.27 -8.88
C ARG A 93 -2.29 0.02 -8.14
N GLU A 94 -2.07 0.11 -6.83
CA GLU A 94 -1.69 -1.03 -5.99
C GLU A 94 -2.77 -2.14 -6.01
N SER A 95 -4.05 -1.77 -6.12
CA SER A 95 -5.16 -2.74 -6.19
C SER A 95 -5.22 -3.53 -7.51
N GLY A 96 -4.58 -3.03 -8.59
CA GLY A 96 -4.63 -3.61 -9.92
C GLY A 96 -5.89 -3.26 -10.75
N TYR A 97 -6.84 -2.49 -10.21
CA TYR A 97 -8.10 -2.11 -10.90
C TYR A 97 -8.06 -0.68 -11.47
N VAL A 98 -6.93 -0.27 -12.06
CA VAL A 98 -6.76 1.06 -12.67
C VAL A 98 -7.48 1.14 -14.02
N THR A 99 -8.52 1.94 -14.19
CA THR A 99 -9.38 2.60 -13.19
C THR A 99 -10.75 1.91 -13.09
N THR A 100 -11.43 2.06 -11.95
CA THR A 100 -12.81 1.61 -11.77
C THR A 100 -13.61 2.57 -10.89
N HIS A 101 -14.90 2.76 -11.20
CA HIS A 101 -15.81 3.57 -10.37
C HIS A 101 -15.96 3.03 -8.94
N ARG A 102 -15.64 1.75 -8.70
CA ARG A 102 -15.60 1.20 -7.35
C ARG A 102 -14.60 1.95 -6.47
N PHE A 103 -13.48 2.41 -7.02
CA PHE A 103 -12.32 2.89 -6.26
C PHE A 103 -11.91 4.34 -6.50
N GLU A 104 -12.45 5.01 -7.52
CA GLU A 104 -12.14 6.41 -7.83
C GLU A 104 -12.30 7.32 -6.60
N LYS A 105 -11.23 8.04 -6.23
CA LYS A 105 -11.16 9.00 -5.11
C LYS A 105 -11.47 8.43 -3.71
N ARG A 106 -11.44 7.11 -3.54
CA ARG A 106 -11.78 6.47 -2.24
C ARG A 106 -11.06 5.17 -1.93
N CYS A 107 -10.28 4.62 -2.86
CA CYS A 107 -9.64 3.30 -2.76
C CYS A 107 -8.90 3.07 -1.43
N ALA A 108 -8.00 3.99 -1.06
CA ALA A 108 -7.17 3.88 0.15
C ALA A 108 -7.92 3.75 1.48
N ARG A 109 -9.24 4.01 1.51
CA ARG A 109 -10.07 3.88 2.72
C ARG A 109 -10.79 2.54 2.81
N PHE A 110 -10.71 1.70 1.78
CA PHE A 110 -11.47 0.45 1.71
C PHE A 110 -10.63 -0.78 2.08
N ALA A 111 -11.13 -1.53 3.05
CA ALA A 111 -10.71 -2.91 3.27
C ALA A 111 -11.44 -3.79 2.26
N THR A 112 -10.84 -3.98 1.09
CA THR A 112 -11.48 -4.67 -0.03
C THR A 112 -11.54 -6.18 0.21
N VAL A 113 -12.66 -6.80 -0.19
CA VAL A 113 -12.81 -8.27 -0.18
C VAL A 113 -11.69 -8.96 -0.96
N ASP A 114 -11.23 -8.31 -2.03
CA ASP A 114 -10.18 -8.78 -2.92
C ASP A 114 -8.86 -8.97 -2.15
N LEU A 115 -8.41 -7.92 -1.44
CA LEU A 115 -7.20 -7.99 -0.62
C LEU A 115 -7.39 -8.94 0.59
N GLN A 116 -8.53 -8.88 1.29
CA GLN A 116 -8.74 -9.72 2.47
C GLN A 116 -8.75 -11.22 2.13
N ALA A 117 -9.34 -11.60 0.99
CA ALA A 117 -9.32 -12.99 0.54
C ALA A 117 -7.90 -13.50 0.28
N LEU A 118 -7.05 -12.67 -0.33
CA LEU A 118 -5.64 -13.00 -0.57
C LEU A 118 -4.85 -13.09 0.75
N LEU A 119 -5.07 -12.18 1.69
CA LEU A 119 -4.41 -12.21 3.00
C LEU A 119 -4.84 -13.41 3.85
N TYR A 120 -6.12 -13.79 3.78
CA TYR A 120 -6.59 -15.03 4.40
C TYR A 120 -5.86 -16.24 3.81
N LYS A 121 -5.71 -16.29 2.48
CA LYS A 121 -4.97 -17.36 1.80
C LYS A 121 -3.49 -17.40 2.22
N TYR A 122 -2.84 -16.24 2.32
CA TYR A 122 -1.49 -16.11 2.86
C TYR A 122 -1.38 -16.73 4.26
N GLY A 123 -2.28 -16.35 5.17
CA GLY A 123 -2.29 -16.87 6.54
C GLY A 123 -2.44 -18.39 6.60
N VAL A 124 -3.36 -18.96 5.82
CA VAL A 124 -3.58 -20.42 5.75
C VAL A 124 -2.35 -21.15 5.20
N ASP A 125 -1.74 -20.64 4.13
CA ASP A 125 -0.58 -21.26 3.50
C ASP A 125 0.65 -21.21 4.41
N ILE A 126 0.93 -20.04 4.99
CA ILE A 126 2.00 -19.85 5.97
C ILE A 126 1.82 -20.80 7.15
N GLY A 127 0.62 -20.86 7.72
CA GLY A 127 0.31 -21.74 8.86
C GLY A 127 0.50 -23.22 8.50
N THR A 128 0.06 -23.63 7.32
CA THR A 128 0.19 -25.01 6.83
C THR A 128 1.66 -25.40 6.63
N GLN A 129 2.45 -24.56 5.95
CA GLN A 129 3.86 -24.86 5.70
C GLN A 129 4.69 -24.87 6.98
N THR A 130 4.40 -23.95 7.90
CA THR A 130 5.04 -23.87 9.22
C THR A 130 4.71 -25.11 10.06
N ARG A 131 3.46 -25.58 10.07
CA ARG A 131 3.05 -26.78 10.82
C ARG A 131 3.67 -28.06 10.28
N ARG A 132 3.72 -28.22 8.95
CA ARG A 132 4.23 -29.44 8.29
C ARG A 132 5.76 -29.57 8.35
N ARG A 133 6.49 -28.45 8.46
CA ARG A 133 7.95 -28.44 8.24
C ARG A 133 8.78 -27.94 9.41
N ILE A 134 8.18 -27.33 10.43
CA ILE A 134 8.91 -26.87 11.63
C ILE A 134 8.60 -27.82 12.79
N PRO A 135 9.60 -28.54 13.33
CA PRO A 135 9.46 -29.31 14.57
C PRO A 135 9.00 -28.39 15.71
N SER A 136 8.19 -28.92 16.64
CA SER A 136 7.54 -28.17 17.73
C SER A 136 8.46 -27.21 18.51
N ARG A 137 9.74 -27.55 18.71
CA ARG A 137 10.74 -26.70 19.38
C ARG A 137 11.11 -25.40 18.64
N GLN A 138 11.06 -25.37 17.30
CA GLN A 138 11.43 -24.17 16.51
C GLN A 138 10.25 -23.22 16.24
N LYS A 139 9.01 -23.64 16.53
CA LYS A 139 7.82 -22.77 16.40
C LYS A 139 7.87 -21.59 17.37
N TYR A 140 8.30 -21.84 18.61
CA TYR A 140 8.44 -20.79 19.64
C TYR A 140 9.52 -19.77 19.28
N ALA A 141 10.67 -20.21 18.77
CA ALA A 141 11.75 -19.31 18.33
C ALA A 141 11.34 -18.51 17.07
N PHE A 142 10.59 -19.12 16.15
CA PHE A 142 10.09 -18.42 14.95
C PHE A 142 9.10 -17.31 15.34
N TRP A 143 8.10 -17.61 16.17
CA TRP A 143 7.15 -16.60 16.63
C TRP A 143 7.80 -15.56 17.55
N SER A 144 8.76 -15.92 18.41
CA SER A 144 9.55 -14.96 19.21
C SER A 144 10.34 -14.00 18.31
N TYR A 145 11.05 -14.54 17.30
CA TYR A 145 11.85 -13.73 16.37
C TYR A 145 11.04 -12.67 15.60
N TYR A 146 9.75 -12.93 15.30
CA TYR A 146 8.87 -11.93 14.69
C TYR A 146 8.14 -11.05 15.71
N LYS A 147 7.95 -11.52 16.95
CA LYS A 147 7.40 -10.71 18.05
C LYS A 147 8.39 -9.64 18.49
N ASP A 148 9.67 -9.99 18.63
CA ASP A 148 10.75 -9.13 19.12
C ASP A 148 11.17 -8.02 18.12
N ARG A 149 10.68 -8.04 16.87
CA ARG A 149 10.94 -7.00 15.87
C ARG A 149 9.79 -6.02 15.63
N ASN A 150 8.60 -6.31 16.16
CA ASN A 150 7.46 -5.39 16.10
C ASN A 150 7.38 -4.48 17.34
N ASP A 151 8.34 -4.60 18.26
CA ASP A 151 8.52 -3.75 19.46
C ASP A 151 9.63 -2.68 19.28
N MET A 152 9.96 -2.30 18.03
CA MET A 152 10.86 -1.18 17.69
C MET A 152 10.16 -0.15 16.80
#